data_AF-A0A3A0AA96-F1
#
_entry.id   AF-A0A3A0AA96-F1
#
_cell.length_a   1.000
_cell.length_b   1.000
_cell.length_c   1.000
_cell.angle_alpha   90.00
_cell.angle_beta   90.00
_cell.angle_gamma   90.00
#
_symmetry.space_group_name_H-M   'P 1'
#
loop_
_entity.id
_entity.type
_entity.pdbx_description
1 polymer ?
#
loop_
_entity_poly.entity_id
_entity_poly.type
_entity_poly.pdbx_seq_one_letter_code
_entity_poly.pdbx_strand_id
1 'polypeptide(L)' 'ALDLPMIDTVMVEVPNPTHPYGVRGVGEVPIVPPAAALANAIYRATGVRMQELPMSPAKVTAAMLGNS' A
#
# COMPACT_ATOMS: atom_id res chain seq x y z
N ALA A 1 13.13 -10.62 -8.29
CA ALA A 1 13.81 -9.52 -7.56
C ALA A 1 13.67 -8.17 -8.25
N LEU A 2 13.55 -8.12 -9.59
CA LEU A 2 13.49 -6.86 -10.35
C LEU A 2 12.24 -6.00 -10.09
N ASP A 3 11.12 -6.61 -9.69
CA ASP A 3 9.84 -5.90 -9.52
C ASP A 3 9.60 -5.33 -8.12
N LEU A 4 10.51 -5.57 -7.17
CA LEU A 4 10.38 -5.05 -5.80
C LEU A 4 10.98 -3.64 -5.74
N PRO A 5 10.20 -2.61 -5.36
CA PRO A 5 10.75 -1.28 -5.18
C PRO A 5 11.70 -1.23 -3.98
N MET A 6 12.51 -0.18 -3.90
CA MET A 6 13.26 0.11 -2.67
C MET A 6 12.28 0.40 -1.53
N ILE A 7 12.40 -0.34 -0.43
CA ILE A 7 11.56 -0.18 0.76
C ILE A 7 12.42 0.46 1.86
N ASP A 8 12.10 1.69 2.22
CA ASP A 8 12.66 2.35 3.39
C ASP A 8 11.77 2.09 4.62
N THR A 9 12.39 1.73 5.75
CA THR A 9 11.69 1.31 6.96
C THR A 9 11.97 2.28 8.09
N VAL A 10 10.90 2.88 8.62
CA VAL A 10 10.96 3.75 9.79
C VAL A 10 10.36 3.02 10.99
N MET A 11 11.17 2.84 12.04
CA MET A 11 10.69 2.32 13.32
C MET A 11 10.01 3.42 14.11
N VAL A 12 8.74 3.21 14.46
CA VAL A 12 7.96 4.11 15.31
C VAL A 12 7.68 3.41 16.63
N GLU A 13 8.24 3.96 17.70
CA GLU A 13 8.12 3.40 19.04
C GLU A 13 7.01 4.10 19.82
N VAL A 14 5.93 3.39 20.08
CA VAL A 14 4.85 3.83 20.98
C VAL A 14 4.58 2.70 21.97
N PRO A 15 4.95 2.86 23.25
CA PRO A 15 4.78 1.81 24.25
C PRO A 15 3.32 1.36 24.38
N ASN A 16 3.11 0.05 24.52
CA ASN A 16 1.82 -0.51 24.92
C ASN A 16 1.70 -0.52 26.46
N PRO A 17 0.78 0.26 27.07
CA PRO A 17 0.65 0.33 28.53
C PRO A 17 0.23 -1.00 29.17
N THR A 18 -0.32 -1.94 28.40
CA THR A 18 -0.79 -3.24 28.91
C THR A 18 0.23 -4.36 28.78
N HIS A 19 1.40 -4.11 28.17
CA HIS A 19 2.44 -5.11 27.98
C HIS A 19 3.66 -4.81 28.88
N PRO A 20 4.21 -5.77 29.65
CA PRO A 20 5.32 -5.54 30.58
C PRO A 20 6.55 -4.85 29.96
N TYR A 21 6.79 -5.09 28.68
CA TYR A 21 7.90 -4.52 27.92
C TYR A 21 7.48 -3.45 26.89
N GLY A 22 6.21 -3.01 26.91
CA GLY A 22 5.71 -2.00 25.99
C GLY A 22 5.65 -2.39 24.51
N VAL A 23 5.97 -3.65 24.15
CA VAL A 23 6.05 -4.10 22.75
C VAL A 23 4.68 -4.23 22.07
N ARG A 24 4.70 -4.17 20.74
CA ARG A 24 3.54 -4.37 19.87
C ARG A 24 3.92 -5.33 18.74
N GLY A 25 2.96 -6.10 18.26
CA GLY A 25 3.15 -6.97 17.09
C GLY A 25 3.30 -6.14 15.81
N VAL A 26 4.22 -6.54 14.93
CA VAL A 26 4.53 -5.84 13.67
C VAL A 26 4.49 -6.74 12.44
N GLY A 27 4.08 -8.01 12.57
CA GLY A 27 4.10 -8.97 11.45
C GLY A 27 3.13 -8.62 10.31
N GLU A 28 1.91 -8.18 10.66
CA GLU A 28 0.86 -7.88 9.69
C GLU A 28 0.80 -6.39 9.31
N VAL A 29 1.24 -5.52 10.21
CA VAL A 29 1.16 -4.06 10.03
C VAL A 29 1.76 -3.57 8.69
N PRO A 30 2.93 -4.04 8.22
CA PRO A 30 3.50 -3.57 6.96
C PRO A 30 2.83 -4.15 5.71
N ILE A 31 2.06 -5.25 5.81
CA ILE A 31 1.45 -5.90 4.64
C ILE A 31 0.09 -5.32 4.25
N VAL A 32 -0.61 -4.68 5.20
CA VAL A 32 -1.94 -4.09 5.00
C VAL A 32 -1.92 -2.81 4.15
N PRO A 33 -1.08 -1.79 4.42
CA PRO A 33 -1.15 -0.51 3.72
C PRO A 33 -0.72 -0.47 2.24
N PRO A 34 0.19 -1.32 1.71
CA PRO A 34 0.70 -1.18 0.34
C PRO A 34 -0.38 -1.14 -0.75
N ALA A 35 -1.43 -1.95 -0.65
CA ALA A 35 -2.48 -1.99 -1.67
C ALA A 35 -3.23 -0.65 -1.78
N ALA A 36 -3.58 -0.05 -0.65
CA ALA A 36 -4.24 1.26 -0.61
C ALA A 36 -3.29 2.39 -1.03
N ALA A 37 -2.02 2.33 -0.62
CA ALA A 37 -0.99 3.29 -1.02
C ALA A 37 -0.79 3.30 -2.55
N LEU A 38 -0.71 2.12 -3.17
CA LEU A 38 -0.61 1.98 -4.63
C LEU A 38 -1.86 2.51 -5.35
N ALA A 39 -3.07 2.21 -4.85
CA ALA A 39 -4.30 2.73 -5.43
C ALA A 39 -4.35 4.26 -5.41
N ASN A 40 -3.93 4.87 -4.30
CA ASN A 40 -3.83 6.33 -4.19
C ASN A 40 -2.75 6.91 -5.11
N ALA A 41 -1.60 6.22 -5.27
CA ALA A 41 -0.54 6.65 -6.18
C ALA A 41 -1.00 6.62 -7.65
N ILE A 42 -1.70 5.56 -8.08
CA ILE A 42 -2.30 5.46 -9.42
C ILE A 42 -3.28 6.60 -9.64
N TYR A 43 -4.22 6.81 -8.70
CA TYR A 43 -5.18 7.91 -8.80
C TYR A 43 -4.50 9.28 -8.92
N ARG A 44 -3.46 9.53 -8.13
CA ARG A 44 -2.68 10.78 -8.20
C ARG A 44 -1.94 10.95 -9.53
N ALA A 45 -1.53 9.87 -10.17
CA ALA A 45 -0.79 9.90 -11.42
C ALA A 45 -1.69 9.98 -12.67
N THR A 46 -2.87 9.35 -12.63
CA THR A 46 -3.71 9.15 -13.82
C THR A 46 -5.11 9.77 -13.72
N GLY A 47 -5.55 10.19 -12.53
CA GLY A 47 -6.92 10.62 -12.26
C GLY A 47 -7.94 9.47 -12.15
N VAL A 48 -7.52 8.22 -12.40
CA VAL A 48 -8.41 7.05 -12.39
C VAL A 48 -8.46 6.42 -11.01
N ARG A 49 -9.67 6.21 -10.47
CA ARG A 49 -9.86 5.60 -9.15
C ARG A 49 -10.03 4.09 -9.27
N MET A 50 -8.95 3.36 -9.01
CA MET A 50 -9.00 1.91 -8.90
C MET A 50 -9.71 1.49 -7.60
N GLN A 51 -10.68 0.58 -7.70
CA GLN A 51 -11.45 0.04 -6.56
C GLN A 51 -11.34 -1.47 -6.41
N GLU A 52 -10.60 -2.13 -7.31
CA GLU A 52 -10.45 -3.58 -7.34
C GLU A 52 -8.98 -3.98 -7.38
N LEU A 53 -8.66 -5.05 -6.66
CA LEU A 53 -7.37 -5.72 -6.71
C LEU A 53 -7.46 -6.99 -7.58
N PRO A 54 -6.35 -7.44 -8.19
CA PRO A 54 -5.10 -6.70 -8.33
C PRO A 54 -5.23 -5.57 -9.36
N MET A 55 -4.49 -4.47 -9.15
CA MET A 55 -4.39 -3.36 -10.13
C MET A 55 -3.33 -3.69 -11.19
N SER A 56 -3.59 -4.73 -11.98
CA SER A 56 -2.67 -5.16 -13.04
C SER A 56 -2.56 -4.10 -14.16
N PRO A 57 -1.44 -4.05 -14.92
CA PRO A 57 -1.29 -3.09 -16.01
C PRO A 57 -2.46 -3.12 -17.00
N ALA A 58 -2.98 -4.30 -17.37
CA ALA A 58 -4.13 -4.42 -18.26
C ALA A 58 -5.41 -3.77 -17.68
N LYS A 59 -5.69 -3.98 -16.39
CA LYS A 59 -6.85 -3.36 -15.72
C LYS A 59 -6.70 -1.85 -15.59
N VAL A 60 -5.50 -1.38 -15.25
CA VAL A 60 -5.22 0.07 -15.16
C VAL A 60 -5.37 0.73 -16.53
N THR A 61 -4.78 0.15 -17.58
CA THR A 61 -4.91 0.68 -18.95
C THR A 61 -6.36 0.68 -19.43
N ALA A 62 -7.11 -0.41 -19.19
CA ALA A 62 -8.53 -0.46 -19.53
C ALA A 62 -9.34 0.63 -18.82
N ALA A 63 -9.08 0.85 -17.53
CA ALA A 63 -9.74 1.89 -16.75
C ALA A 63 -9.37 3.31 -17.21
N MET A 64 -8.14 3.52 -17.70
CA MET A 64 -7.72 4.80 -18.27
C MET A 64 -8.38 5.08 -19.63
N LEU A 65 -8.54 4.07 -20.48
CA LEU A 65 -9.12 4.22 -21.82
C LEU A 65 -10.66 4.28 -21.80
N GLY A 66 -11.30 3.58 -20.87
CA GLY A 66 -12.76 3.58 -20.70
C GLY A 66 -13.33 4.85 -20.06
N ASN A 67 -12.48 5.75 -19.59
CA ASN A 67 -12.85 7.03 -18.98
C ASN A 67 -12.99 8.17 -20.02
N SER A 68 -13.22 7.82 -21.29
CA SER A 68 -13.42 8.73 -22.43
C SER A 68 -14.86 9.23 -22.55
#